data_AF-A0A139BVT8-F1
#
_entry.id   AF-A0A139BVT8-F1
#
_cell.length_a   1.000
_cell.length_b   1.000
_cell.length_c   1.000
_cell.angle_alpha   90.00
_cell.angle_beta   90.00
_cell.angle_gamma   90.00
#
_symmetry.space_group_name_H-M   'P 1'
#
loop_
_entity.id
_entity.type
_entity.pdbx_description
1 polymer ?
#
loop_
_entity_poly.entity_id
_entity_poly.type
_entity_poly.pdbx_seq_one_letter_code
_entity_poly.pdbx_strand_id
1 'polypeptide(L)'
;MLSGCVSQGPAEPVPQRNVSIDSFHVVKTSPESVDIELVGSNDGSRGQLCLGASAKSRDGIVRSEGFHPYVLPVGQQFHITAEVVRPSGSEQLHTDALAVKVYPCGKEVILNRIFDWPYIWSAKAANPSVGEVENQAGINPWQIFFQDLNELDFASLDALIERWNNPKERDRNGEWKLDGFRGALNYFSQISDWHGNLERIQKWRKFNPESPGAAIAEARYWVAYAWHIRGYEYNSDVDPVAIKVFHQRMQRAEQALKESRPYAANNPLWYETYLEVSIDDKREDKFTAQLFDEGIRKQPYYQPLYVEMAKRWSHWSGKDTDWRKVDDLVNRAVALTKPLDGNIDYALLYAQINDRQKIEFHLFQGSLVSWPRMKDSFEEWVRRYPSDDNLNEFAAFACRAGDREAYLRMRPRIQGRIVPGKWPSNYSIDLCDHRFM
;
A
#
# COMPACT_ATOMS: atom_id res chain seq x y z
N MET A 1 -68.03 -11.61 -33.24
CA MET A 1 -66.86 -10.70 -33.26
C MET A 1 -66.24 -10.71 -31.87
N LEU A 2 -65.20 -11.50 -31.68
CA LEU A 2 -64.34 -11.51 -30.49
C LEU A 2 -62.91 -11.66 -31.02
N SER A 3 -62.16 -10.56 -31.05
CA SER A 3 -60.71 -10.58 -31.24
C SER A 3 -60.09 -10.02 -29.98
N GLY A 4 -59.35 -10.89 -29.27
CA GLY A 4 -58.63 -10.55 -28.05
C GLY A 4 -57.36 -9.74 -28.36
N CYS A 5 -57.19 -8.64 -27.63
CA CYS A 5 -55.91 -7.94 -27.54
C CYS A 5 -54.98 -8.73 -26.63
N VAL A 6 -53.83 -9.14 -27.17
CA VAL A 6 -52.69 -9.65 -26.40
C VAL A 6 -51.96 -8.43 -25.82
N SER A 7 -51.91 -8.33 -24.49
CA SER A 7 -51.08 -7.35 -23.80
C SER A 7 -49.61 -7.77 -23.92
N GLN A 8 -48.79 -6.98 -24.60
CA GLN A 8 -47.34 -7.08 -24.50
C GLN A 8 -46.93 -6.64 -23.08
N GLY A 9 -46.26 -7.53 -22.35
CA GLY A 9 -45.63 -7.20 -21.07
C GLY A 9 -44.54 -6.14 -21.26
N PRO A 10 -44.14 -5.43 -20.19
CA PRO A 10 -43.08 -4.43 -20.29
C PRO A 10 -41.79 -5.09 -20.79
N ALA A 11 -41.22 -4.51 -21.84
CA ALA A 11 -39.91 -4.91 -22.35
C ALA A 11 -38.89 -4.90 -21.20
N GLU A 12 -38.12 -5.97 -21.07
CA GLU A 12 -36.95 -5.99 -20.21
C GLU A 12 -36.06 -4.78 -20.53
N PRO A 13 -35.53 -4.05 -19.53
CA PRO A 13 -34.65 -2.94 -19.79
C PRO A 13 -33.40 -3.44 -20.50
N VAL A 14 -33.23 -3.05 -21.77
CA VAL A 14 -31.99 -3.22 -22.52
C VAL A 14 -30.85 -2.64 -21.67
N PRO A 15 -29.77 -3.39 -21.39
CA PRO A 15 -28.67 -2.85 -20.61
C PRO A 15 -28.09 -1.65 -21.35
N GLN A 16 -28.23 -0.46 -20.78
CA GLN A 16 -27.62 0.77 -21.31
C GLN A 16 -26.09 0.60 -21.32
N ARG A 17 -25.54 0.22 -22.48
CA ARG A 17 -24.09 0.10 -22.68
C ARG A 17 -23.52 1.48 -23.01
N ASN A 18 -23.17 2.24 -21.97
CA ASN A 18 -22.57 3.58 -22.08
C ASN A 18 -21.26 3.58 -22.90
N VAL A 19 -20.38 2.61 -22.67
CA VAL A 19 -19.13 2.40 -23.42
C VAL A 19 -18.67 0.95 -23.23
N SER A 20 -18.09 0.34 -24.26
CA SER A 20 -17.53 -1.02 -24.20
C SER A 20 -16.19 -1.13 -24.90
N ILE A 21 -15.37 -2.07 -24.43
CA ILE A 21 -14.19 -2.61 -25.11
C ILE A 21 -14.44 -4.10 -25.23
N ASP A 22 -14.70 -4.57 -26.45
CA ASP A 22 -15.25 -5.90 -26.69
C ASP A 22 -14.13 -6.92 -26.98
N SER A 23 -13.12 -6.52 -27.76
CA SER A 23 -11.98 -7.38 -28.12
C SER A 23 -10.74 -6.57 -28.49
N PHE A 24 -9.60 -7.26 -28.55
CA PHE A 24 -8.37 -6.72 -29.10
C PHE A 24 -7.68 -7.73 -30.02
N HIS A 25 -6.91 -7.22 -30.98
CA HIS A 25 -6.07 -8.02 -31.86
C HIS A 25 -4.67 -7.39 -31.97
N VAL A 26 -3.63 -8.20 -31.89
CA VAL A 26 -2.26 -7.71 -32.13
C VAL A 26 -2.09 -7.47 -33.63
N VAL A 27 -1.74 -6.25 -34.02
CA VAL A 27 -1.55 -5.83 -35.42
C VAL A 27 -0.09 -5.94 -35.80
N LYS A 28 0.80 -5.40 -34.96
CA LYS A 28 2.23 -5.32 -35.23
C LYS A 28 3.02 -5.43 -33.94
N THR A 29 4.18 -6.08 -34.02
CA THR A 29 5.12 -6.18 -32.89
C THR A 29 6.47 -5.61 -33.28
N SER A 30 7.11 -4.93 -32.33
CA SER A 30 8.48 -4.46 -32.42
C SER A 30 9.19 -4.76 -31.08
N PRO A 31 10.53 -4.66 -31.00
CA PRO A 31 11.24 -4.77 -29.72
C PRO A 31 10.83 -3.72 -28.68
N GLU A 32 10.29 -2.59 -29.16
CA GLU A 32 9.98 -1.39 -28.39
C GLU A 32 8.48 -1.20 -28.11
N SER A 33 7.61 -1.91 -28.81
CA SER A 33 6.16 -1.74 -28.67
C SER A 33 5.36 -2.84 -29.36
N VAL A 34 4.10 -2.97 -28.96
CA VAL A 34 3.08 -3.77 -29.64
C VAL A 34 1.91 -2.88 -30.03
N ASP A 35 1.60 -2.84 -31.32
CA ASP A 35 0.39 -2.19 -31.82
C ASP A 35 -0.77 -3.19 -31.71
N ILE A 36 -1.83 -2.76 -31.03
CA ILE A 36 -3.07 -3.52 -30.84
C ILE A 36 -4.23 -2.77 -31.47
N GLU A 37 -5.08 -3.48 -32.20
CA GLU A 37 -6.38 -2.99 -32.63
C GLU A 37 -7.41 -3.30 -31.56
N LEU A 38 -8.21 -2.31 -31.17
CA LEU A 38 -9.27 -2.40 -30.19
C LEU A 38 -10.61 -2.16 -30.85
N VAL A 39 -11.54 -3.07 -30.58
CA VAL A 39 -12.92 -2.99 -31.06
C VAL A 39 -13.84 -2.72 -29.87
N GLY A 40 -14.70 -1.71 -30.00
CA GLY A 40 -15.63 -1.34 -28.95
C GLY A 40 -16.72 -0.40 -29.42
N SER A 41 -17.46 0.17 -28.46
CA SER A 41 -18.54 1.11 -28.74
C SER A 41 -18.57 2.25 -27.71
N ASN A 42 -18.94 3.44 -28.15
CA ASN A 42 -19.20 4.60 -27.28
C ASN A 42 -20.52 5.22 -27.73
N ASP A 43 -21.56 5.14 -26.90
CA ASP A 43 -22.89 5.63 -27.25
C ASP A 43 -23.03 7.17 -27.14
N GLY A 44 -22.00 7.85 -26.63
CA GLY A 44 -21.97 9.29 -26.46
C GLY A 44 -22.62 9.82 -25.19
N SER A 45 -23.22 8.96 -24.37
CA SER A 45 -23.88 9.33 -23.10
C SER A 45 -22.93 10.05 -22.12
N ARG A 46 -21.62 9.84 -22.27
CA ARG A 46 -20.57 10.43 -21.42
C ARG A 46 -19.66 11.43 -22.14
N GLY A 47 -20.08 11.88 -23.34
CA GLY A 47 -19.34 12.84 -24.14
C GLY A 47 -18.01 12.28 -24.68
N GLN A 48 -16.99 13.13 -24.71
CA GLN A 48 -15.68 12.79 -25.25
C GLN A 48 -14.90 11.92 -24.26
N LEU A 49 -14.53 10.72 -24.71
CA LEU A 49 -13.77 9.74 -23.93
C LEU A 49 -12.38 9.56 -24.54
N CYS A 50 -11.42 9.23 -23.70
CA CYS A 50 -10.05 8.91 -24.03
C CYS A 50 -9.76 7.45 -23.69
N LEU A 51 -8.84 6.85 -24.44
CA LEU A 51 -8.38 5.49 -24.22
C LEU A 51 -6.89 5.47 -23.83
N GLY A 52 -6.56 4.58 -22.90
CA GLY A 52 -5.18 4.19 -22.59
C GLY A 52 -5.06 2.66 -22.53
N ALA A 53 -3.86 2.14 -22.75
CA ALA A 53 -3.59 0.71 -22.66
C ALA A 53 -2.29 0.46 -21.88
N SER A 54 -2.24 -0.61 -21.10
CA SER A 54 -1.05 -0.98 -20.33
C SER A 54 -0.88 -2.49 -20.29
N ALA A 55 0.35 -2.98 -20.43
CA ALA A 55 0.66 -4.38 -20.20
C ALA A 55 1.04 -4.60 -18.73
N LYS A 56 0.40 -5.60 -18.10
CA LYS A 56 0.56 -5.91 -16.68
C LYS A 56 1.05 -7.35 -16.53
N SER A 57 1.92 -7.60 -15.56
CA SER A 57 2.15 -8.95 -15.06
C SER A 57 1.01 -9.36 -14.12
N ARG A 58 0.83 -10.66 -13.88
CA ARG A 58 -0.18 -11.22 -12.96
C ARG A 58 -0.13 -10.67 -11.54
N ASP A 59 0.99 -10.08 -11.16
CA ASP A 59 1.18 -9.42 -9.87
C ASP A 59 0.81 -7.94 -9.88
N GLY A 60 -0.01 -7.50 -10.84
CA GLY A 60 -0.56 -6.14 -10.89
C GLY A 60 0.42 -5.06 -11.33
N ILE A 61 1.71 -5.39 -11.38
CA ILE A 61 2.74 -4.44 -11.80
C ILE A 61 2.46 -4.04 -13.25
N VAL A 62 2.13 -2.77 -13.45
CA VAL A 62 2.17 -2.16 -14.77
C VAL A 62 3.62 -2.16 -15.21
N ARG A 63 3.92 -3.02 -16.17
CA ARG A 63 5.26 -3.11 -16.76
C ARG A 63 5.39 -2.08 -17.86
N SER A 64 4.29 -1.70 -18.50
CA SER A 64 4.26 -0.87 -19.70
C SER A 64 3.06 0.07 -19.69
N GLU A 65 3.27 1.31 -20.11
CA GLU A 65 2.20 2.29 -20.32
C GLU A 65 2.19 2.74 -21.78
N GLY A 66 1.06 2.53 -22.46
CA GLY A 66 0.72 3.17 -23.72
C GLY A 66 -0.03 4.46 -23.43
N PHE A 67 0.69 5.58 -23.37
CA PHE A 67 0.08 6.90 -23.23
C PHE A 67 0.03 7.64 -24.56
N HIS A 68 -1.03 7.42 -25.32
CA HIS A 68 -1.52 8.42 -26.27
C HIS A 68 -3.04 8.46 -26.12
N PRO A 69 -3.64 9.55 -25.61
CA PRO A 69 -5.09 9.62 -25.44
C PRO A 69 -5.76 9.59 -26.82
N TYR A 70 -6.25 8.41 -27.23
CA TYR A 70 -7.11 8.29 -28.39
C TYR A 70 -8.50 8.73 -28.00
N VAL A 71 -8.98 9.80 -28.65
CA VAL A 71 -10.35 10.25 -28.49
C VAL A 71 -11.28 9.21 -29.12
N LEU A 72 -12.17 8.62 -28.33
CA LEU A 72 -13.16 7.66 -28.81
C LEU A 72 -14.24 8.37 -29.65
N PRO A 73 -14.54 7.87 -30.87
CA PRO A 73 -15.68 8.35 -31.65
C PRO A 73 -16.98 8.26 -30.86
N VAL A 74 -17.86 9.25 -31.01
CA VAL A 74 -19.14 9.35 -30.28
C VAL A 74 -20.27 8.76 -31.12
N GLY A 75 -21.12 7.93 -30.49
CA GLY A 75 -22.35 7.39 -31.08
C GLY A 75 -22.12 6.24 -32.07
N GLN A 76 -20.96 5.58 -32.05
CA GLN A 76 -20.59 4.55 -33.02
C GLN A 76 -19.76 3.41 -32.40
N GLN A 77 -19.70 2.29 -33.12
CA GLN A 77 -18.62 1.33 -32.93
C GLN A 77 -17.31 1.92 -33.44
N PHE A 78 -16.21 1.61 -32.77
CA PHE A 78 -14.89 2.08 -33.14
C PHE A 78 -13.91 0.92 -33.30
N HIS A 79 -12.96 1.16 -34.19
CA HIS A 79 -11.80 0.33 -34.45
C HIS A 79 -10.61 1.27 -34.34
N ILE A 80 -9.83 1.16 -33.26
CA ILE A 80 -8.69 2.04 -33.03
C ILE A 80 -7.43 1.21 -32.84
N THR A 81 -6.32 1.70 -33.36
CA THR A 81 -5.01 1.12 -33.06
C THR A 81 -4.38 1.88 -31.91
N ALA A 82 -3.99 1.17 -30.86
CA ALA A 82 -3.24 1.71 -29.73
C ALA A 82 -1.87 1.04 -29.64
N GLU A 83 -0.86 1.81 -29.24
CA GLU A 83 0.50 1.31 -29.02
C GLU A 83 0.72 0.99 -27.54
N VAL A 84 1.19 -0.22 -27.26
CA VAL A 84 1.62 -0.65 -25.91
C VAL A 84 3.14 -0.69 -25.90
N VAL A 85 3.77 0.27 -25.22
CA VAL A 85 5.23 0.47 -25.24
C VAL A 85 5.94 -0.61 -24.43
N ARG A 86 7.17 -0.98 -24.76
CA ARG A 86 7.95 -1.92 -23.96
C ARG A 86 8.14 -1.41 -22.52
N PRO A 87 8.04 -2.29 -21.52
CA PRO A 87 8.54 -2.00 -20.19
C PRO A 87 9.99 -1.50 -20.15
N SER A 88 10.27 -0.58 -19.22
CA SER A 88 11.64 -0.12 -18.98
C SER A 88 12.53 -1.29 -18.51
N GLY A 89 13.78 -1.29 -18.97
CA GLY A 89 14.77 -2.33 -18.67
C GLY A 89 15.35 -3.00 -19.90
N SER A 90 16.57 -3.51 -19.74
CA SER A 90 17.32 -4.22 -20.79
C SER A 90 17.06 -5.73 -20.79
N GLU A 91 16.58 -6.28 -19.67
CA GLU A 91 16.30 -7.71 -19.53
C GLU A 91 15.03 -8.15 -20.27
N GLN A 92 14.90 -9.47 -20.47
CA GLN A 92 13.67 -10.08 -20.97
C GLN A 92 12.59 -9.96 -19.89
N LEU A 93 11.39 -9.53 -20.29
CA LEU A 93 10.27 -9.33 -19.37
C LEU A 93 9.04 -10.11 -19.83
N HIS A 94 8.24 -10.56 -18.88
CA HIS A 94 6.99 -11.27 -19.13
C HIS A 94 5.81 -10.44 -18.61
N THR A 95 4.78 -10.31 -19.42
CA THR A 95 3.47 -9.75 -19.03
C THR A 95 2.39 -10.77 -19.31
N ASP A 96 1.31 -10.73 -18.54
CA ASP A 96 0.24 -11.73 -18.57
C ASP A 96 -1.10 -11.16 -19.04
N ALA A 97 -1.26 -9.84 -18.97
CA ALA A 97 -2.52 -9.18 -19.21
C ALA A 97 -2.35 -7.84 -19.95
N LEU A 98 -3.36 -7.52 -20.75
CA LEU A 98 -3.56 -6.20 -21.34
C LEU A 98 -4.73 -5.51 -20.62
N ALA A 99 -4.45 -4.41 -19.92
CA ALA A 99 -5.48 -3.57 -19.33
C ALA A 99 -5.77 -2.37 -20.24
N VAL A 100 -7.02 -2.27 -20.72
CA VAL A 100 -7.51 -1.20 -21.58
C VAL A 100 -8.47 -0.33 -20.79
N LYS A 101 -8.13 0.95 -20.68
CA LYS A 101 -8.81 1.91 -19.82
C LYS A 101 -9.55 2.93 -20.67
N VAL A 102 -10.77 3.24 -20.27
CA VAL A 102 -11.55 4.35 -20.84
C VAL A 102 -11.87 5.34 -19.73
N TYR A 103 -11.63 6.62 -20.01
CA TYR A 103 -11.84 7.72 -19.08
C TYR A 103 -12.28 8.96 -19.84
N PRO A 104 -13.07 9.88 -19.25
CA PRO A 104 -13.25 11.20 -19.82
C PRO A 104 -11.89 11.88 -19.88
N CYS A 105 -11.50 12.46 -21.02
CA CYS A 105 -10.16 13.01 -21.23
C CYS A 105 -9.75 13.98 -20.10
N GLY A 106 -8.76 13.61 -19.28
CA GLY A 106 -8.29 14.38 -18.12
C GLY A 106 -9.04 14.10 -16.80
N LYS A 107 -9.84 13.02 -16.73
CA LYS A 107 -10.57 12.59 -15.54
C LYS A 107 -10.36 11.09 -15.28
N GLU A 108 -11.03 10.57 -14.26
CA GLU A 108 -10.87 9.22 -13.74
C GLU A 108 -11.37 8.11 -14.68
N VAL A 109 -10.84 6.90 -14.48
CA VAL A 109 -11.22 5.68 -15.21
C VAL A 109 -12.69 5.33 -14.93
N ILE A 110 -13.47 5.22 -16.00
CA ILE A 110 -14.89 4.81 -15.93
C ILE A 110 -15.11 3.38 -16.38
N LEU A 111 -14.16 2.81 -17.13
CA LEU A 111 -14.14 1.42 -17.56
C LEU A 111 -12.68 0.96 -17.63
N ASN A 112 -12.41 -0.21 -17.05
CA ASN A 112 -11.16 -0.94 -17.26
C ASN A 112 -11.51 -2.35 -17.74
N ARG A 113 -11.00 -2.72 -18.90
CA ARG A 113 -11.17 -4.03 -19.50
C ARG A 113 -9.82 -4.73 -19.53
N ILE A 114 -9.73 -5.86 -18.84
CA ILE A 114 -8.51 -6.66 -18.76
C ILE A 114 -8.69 -7.88 -19.66
N PHE A 115 -7.70 -8.10 -20.52
CA PHE A 115 -7.62 -9.26 -21.40
C PHE A 115 -6.43 -10.13 -21.02
N ASP A 116 -6.61 -11.46 -21.05
CA ASP A 116 -5.50 -12.40 -20.96
C ASP A 116 -4.59 -12.21 -22.17
N TRP A 117 -3.34 -11.84 -21.92
CA TRP A 117 -2.36 -11.55 -22.95
C TRP A 117 -0.93 -11.89 -22.48
N PRO A 118 -0.57 -13.19 -22.47
CA PRO A 118 0.80 -13.61 -22.19
C PRO A 118 1.71 -13.12 -23.31
N TYR A 119 2.67 -12.27 -22.96
CA TYR A 119 3.60 -11.67 -23.91
C TYR A 119 5.02 -11.60 -23.32
N ILE A 120 5.99 -11.97 -24.15
CA ILE A 120 7.41 -11.96 -23.80
C ILE A 120 8.10 -10.80 -24.54
N TRP A 121 8.58 -9.84 -23.77
CA TRP A 121 9.37 -8.70 -24.25
C TRP A 121 10.84 -9.13 -24.39
N SER A 122 11.36 -9.26 -25.61
CA SER A 122 12.75 -9.70 -25.89
C SER A 122 13.80 -8.80 -25.27
N ALA A 123 14.90 -9.30 -24.69
CA ALA A 123 15.96 -8.45 -24.14
C ALA A 123 16.51 -7.41 -25.15
N LYS A 124 16.89 -6.21 -24.68
CA LYS A 124 17.57 -5.20 -25.51
C LYS A 124 19.08 -5.40 -25.47
N ALA A 125 19.78 -5.02 -26.56
CA ALA A 125 21.21 -4.82 -26.49
C ALA A 125 21.50 -3.65 -25.53
N ALA A 126 22.35 -3.85 -24.52
CA ALA A 126 22.74 -2.82 -23.58
C ALA A 126 23.31 -1.61 -24.34
N ASN A 127 22.70 -0.43 -24.19
CA ASN A 127 23.16 0.78 -24.85
C ASN A 127 24.03 1.57 -23.86
N PRO A 128 25.38 1.61 -24.00
CA PRO A 128 26.26 2.07 -22.92
C PRO A 128 26.28 3.61 -22.71
N SER A 129 25.53 4.37 -23.51
CA SER A 129 25.71 5.83 -23.67
C SER A 129 24.62 6.69 -23.06
N VAL A 130 23.55 6.10 -22.53
CA VAL A 130 22.71 6.79 -21.55
C VAL A 130 23.14 6.18 -20.24
N GLY A 131 23.64 6.99 -19.30
CA GLY A 131 23.80 6.54 -17.93
C GLY A 131 22.46 6.02 -17.49
N GLU A 132 22.30 4.70 -17.54
CA GLU A 132 21.17 3.98 -17.00
C GLU A 132 21.22 4.32 -15.52
N VAL A 133 20.43 5.34 -15.16
CA VAL A 133 19.75 5.33 -13.89
C VAL A 133 18.97 4.03 -13.93
N GLU A 134 19.64 2.97 -13.48
CA GLU A 134 19.10 1.67 -13.16
C GLU A 134 18.20 1.89 -11.94
N ASN A 135 17.14 2.69 -12.15
CA ASN A 135 15.94 2.65 -11.37
C ASN A 135 15.24 1.35 -11.75
N GLN A 136 15.84 0.22 -11.37
CA GLN A 136 15.10 -0.81 -10.65
C GLN A 136 14.70 -0.27 -9.26
N ALA A 137 14.23 0.98 -9.20
CA ALA A 137 13.34 1.44 -8.16
C ALA A 137 12.05 0.67 -8.42
N GLY A 138 11.99 -0.58 -7.93
CA GLY A 138 10.79 -1.39 -7.98
C GLY A 138 9.65 -0.53 -7.47
N ILE A 139 8.59 -0.40 -8.28
CA ILE A 139 7.41 0.38 -7.94
C ILE A 139 7.02 0.01 -6.50
N ASN A 140 6.92 1.01 -5.63
CA ASN A 140 6.67 0.77 -4.23
C ASN A 140 5.30 0.06 -4.10
N PRO A 141 5.17 -1.03 -3.31
CA PRO A 141 3.91 -1.75 -3.12
C PRO A 141 2.66 -0.87 -2.95
N TRP A 142 2.78 0.29 -2.28
CA TRP A 142 1.65 1.22 -2.15
C TRP A 142 1.22 1.88 -3.46
N GLN A 143 2.18 2.19 -4.35
CA GLN A 143 1.89 2.81 -5.65
C GLN A 143 1.13 1.83 -6.54
N ILE A 144 1.52 0.55 -6.54
CA ILE A 144 0.82 -0.52 -7.28
C ILE A 144 -0.64 -0.60 -6.82
N PHE A 145 -0.85 -0.67 -5.50
CA PHE A 145 -2.19 -0.74 -4.94
C PHE A 145 -3.05 0.48 -5.31
N PHE A 146 -2.49 1.68 -5.13
CA PHE A 146 -3.20 2.92 -5.44
C PHE A 146 -3.56 3.01 -6.92
N GLN A 147 -2.64 2.60 -7.79
CA GLN A 147 -2.86 2.51 -9.23
C GLN A 147 -4.01 1.55 -9.56
N ASP A 148 -3.94 0.31 -9.10
CA ASP A 148 -4.95 -0.72 -9.37
C ASP A 148 -6.35 -0.31 -8.87
N LEU A 149 -6.44 0.35 -7.71
CA LEU A 149 -7.70 0.87 -7.21
C LEU A 149 -8.28 1.96 -8.10
N ASN A 150 -7.47 2.91 -8.55
CA ASN A 150 -7.91 3.98 -9.47
C ASN A 150 -8.28 3.43 -10.85
N GLU A 151 -7.62 2.34 -11.26
CA GLU A 151 -7.91 1.62 -12.49
C GLU A 151 -9.09 0.66 -12.35
N LEU A 152 -9.68 0.50 -11.16
CA LEU A 152 -10.74 -0.49 -10.89
C LEU A 152 -10.31 -1.94 -11.21
N ASP A 153 -9.01 -2.23 -11.10
CA ASP A 153 -8.41 -3.56 -11.29
C ASP A 153 -8.52 -4.39 -10.01
N PHE A 154 -9.77 -4.67 -9.62
CA PHE A 154 -10.09 -5.35 -8.37
C PHE A 154 -9.57 -6.79 -8.29
N ALA A 155 -9.44 -7.46 -9.44
CA ALA A 155 -8.86 -8.79 -9.52
C ALA A 155 -7.36 -8.77 -9.16
N SER A 156 -6.63 -7.79 -9.69
CA SER A 156 -5.22 -7.58 -9.33
C SER A 156 -5.07 -7.27 -7.83
N LEU A 157 -5.92 -6.38 -7.30
CA LEU A 157 -5.92 -6.06 -5.86
C LEU A 157 -6.12 -7.31 -4.99
N ASP A 158 -7.11 -8.14 -5.30
CA ASP A 158 -7.37 -9.38 -4.55
C ASP A 158 -6.18 -10.35 -4.64
N ALA A 159 -5.59 -10.51 -5.83
CA ALA A 159 -4.44 -11.38 -6.05
C ALA A 159 -3.19 -10.89 -5.30
N LEU A 160 -2.94 -9.57 -5.31
CA LEU A 160 -1.82 -8.95 -4.60
C LEU A 160 -1.93 -9.14 -3.10
N ILE A 161 -3.12 -8.95 -2.54
CA ILE A 161 -3.36 -9.08 -1.09
C ILE A 161 -3.17 -10.52 -0.64
N GLU A 162 -3.64 -11.49 -1.42
CA GLU A 162 -3.43 -12.91 -1.13
C GLU A 162 -1.95 -13.28 -1.24
N ARG A 163 -1.26 -12.82 -2.29
CA ARG A 163 0.17 -13.07 -2.47
C ARG A 163 1.00 -12.47 -1.33
N TRP A 164 0.76 -11.21 -1.00
CA TRP A 164 1.52 -10.48 0.02
C TRP A 164 1.14 -10.90 1.44
N ASN A 165 0.09 -11.69 1.63
CA ASN A 165 -0.21 -12.42 2.86
C ASN A 165 0.76 -13.61 3.09
N ASN A 166 2.06 -13.37 2.92
CA ASN A 166 3.11 -14.36 3.08
C ASN A 166 4.32 -13.72 3.77
N PRO A 167 4.84 -14.29 4.89
CA PRO A 167 6.00 -13.74 5.59
C PRO A 167 7.31 -13.75 4.78
N LYS A 168 7.33 -14.35 3.59
CA LYS A 168 8.48 -14.29 2.67
C LYS A 168 8.38 -13.17 1.64
N GLU A 169 7.19 -12.57 1.46
CA GLU A 169 7.00 -11.44 0.54
C GLU A 169 7.43 -10.14 1.23
N ARG A 170 8.75 -9.91 1.18
CA ARG A 170 9.43 -8.75 1.76
C ARG A 170 9.88 -7.78 0.68
N ASP A 171 9.90 -6.50 1.02
CA ASP A 171 10.53 -5.48 0.19
C ASP A 171 12.07 -5.45 0.40
N ARG A 172 12.74 -4.50 -0.23
CA ARG A 172 14.21 -4.35 -0.12
C ARG A 172 14.69 -3.96 1.28
N ASN A 173 13.81 -3.41 2.12
CA ASN A 173 14.09 -3.01 3.48
C ASN A 173 13.87 -4.17 4.45
N GLY A 174 13.24 -5.26 4.01
CA GLY A 174 12.84 -6.37 4.86
C GLY A 174 11.50 -6.13 5.55
N GLU A 175 10.72 -5.15 5.10
CA GLU A 175 9.34 -4.92 5.53
C GLU A 175 8.38 -5.77 4.72
N TRP A 176 7.16 -5.98 5.22
CA TRP A 176 6.15 -6.73 4.47
C TRP A 176 5.72 -5.93 3.25
N LYS A 177 5.66 -6.56 2.07
CA LYS A 177 5.01 -5.90 0.92
C LYS A 177 3.56 -5.53 1.20
N LEU A 178 2.92 -6.30 2.09
CA LEU A 178 1.58 -6.04 2.58
C LEU A 178 1.44 -4.69 3.30
N ASP A 179 2.51 -4.14 3.87
CA ASP A 179 2.51 -2.76 4.42
C ASP A 179 2.26 -1.71 3.32
N GLY A 180 2.55 -2.03 2.06
CA GLY A 180 2.19 -1.20 0.92
C GLY A 180 0.69 -0.94 0.82
N PHE A 181 -0.13 -1.94 1.12
CA PHE A 181 -1.58 -1.79 1.16
C PHE A 181 -2.00 -0.74 2.19
N ARG A 182 -1.43 -0.83 3.40
CA ARG A 182 -1.64 0.18 4.45
C ARG A 182 -1.17 1.56 3.99
N GLY A 183 0.03 1.65 3.40
CA GLY A 183 0.57 2.90 2.88
C GLY A 183 -0.33 3.56 1.83
N ALA A 184 -0.90 2.75 0.93
CA ALA A 184 -1.78 3.25 -0.13
C ALA A 184 -3.11 3.75 0.42
N LEU A 185 -3.67 3.07 1.41
CA LEU A 185 -4.91 3.49 2.06
C LEU A 185 -4.70 4.69 2.99
N ASN A 186 -3.52 4.85 3.58
CA ASN A 186 -3.17 6.07 4.32
C ASN A 186 -3.17 7.30 3.39
N TYR A 187 -2.92 7.13 2.09
CA TYR A 187 -3.02 8.21 1.11
C TYR A 187 -4.45 8.75 0.97
N PHE A 188 -5.49 7.98 1.31
CA PHE A 188 -6.86 8.49 1.36
C PHE A 188 -7.02 9.66 2.33
N SER A 189 -6.26 9.68 3.42
CA SER A 189 -6.31 10.78 4.38
C SER A 189 -5.72 12.09 3.86
N GLN A 190 -4.90 12.01 2.81
CA GLN A 190 -4.19 13.13 2.20
C GLN A 190 -4.95 13.73 1.01
N ILE A 191 -5.80 12.95 0.34
CA ILE A 191 -6.60 13.41 -0.79
C ILE A 191 -7.98 13.88 -0.31
N SER A 192 -8.53 14.94 -0.92
CA SER A 192 -9.87 15.45 -0.62
C SER A 192 -11.03 14.62 -1.23
N ASP A 193 -10.75 13.59 -2.02
CA ASP A 193 -11.75 12.75 -2.71
C ASP A 193 -12.23 11.57 -1.85
N TRP A 194 -12.88 11.87 -0.72
CA TRP A 194 -13.48 10.84 0.15
C TRP A 194 -14.59 10.07 -0.57
N HIS A 195 -15.41 10.78 -1.35
CA HIS A 195 -16.57 10.17 -2.02
C HIS A 195 -16.15 9.18 -3.11
N GLY A 196 -15.24 9.57 -4.02
CA GLY A 196 -14.77 8.70 -5.07
C GLY A 196 -14.03 7.48 -4.52
N ASN A 197 -13.25 7.63 -3.45
CA ASN A 197 -12.59 6.50 -2.79
C ASN A 197 -13.60 5.49 -2.23
N LEU A 198 -14.65 5.95 -1.54
CA LEU A 198 -15.70 5.06 -1.05
C LEU A 198 -16.45 4.38 -2.21
N GLU A 199 -16.73 5.08 -3.30
CA GLU A 199 -17.37 4.49 -4.48
C GLU A 199 -16.51 3.38 -5.11
N ARG A 200 -15.18 3.57 -5.22
CA ARG A 200 -14.26 2.54 -5.72
C ARG A 200 -14.25 1.31 -4.83
N ILE A 201 -14.20 1.50 -3.51
CA ILE A 201 -14.28 0.40 -2.53
C ILE A 201 -15.62 -0.35 -2.64
N GLN A 202 -16.73 0.36 -2.81
CA GLN A 202 -18.04 -0.26 -3.00
C GLN A 202 -18.14 -1.04 -4.31
N LYS A 203 -17.56 -0.52 -5.40
CA LYS A 203 -17.44 -1.25 -6.67
C LYS A 203 -16.58 -2.51 -6.50
N TRP A 204 -15.51 -2.45 -5.72
CA TRP A 204 -14.69 -3.63 -5.39
C TRP A 204 -15.48 -4.67 -4.59
N ARG A 205 -16.20 -4.27 -3.54
CA ARG A 205 -17.08 -5.17 -2.79
C ARG A 205 -18.16 -5.81 -3.65
N LYS A 206 -18.68 -5.09 -4.65
CA LYS A 206 -19.65 -5.64 -5.60
C LYS A 206 -18.99 -6.64 -6.57
N PHE A 207 -17.75 -6.40 -6.97
CA PHE A 207 -16.97 -7.30 -7.82
C PHE A 207 -16.68 -8.62 -7.10
N ASN A 208 -16.26 -8.58 -5.84
CA ASN A 208 -16.02 -9.74 -5.00
C ASN A 208 -16.54 -9.51 -3.56
N PRO A 209 -17.75 -10.00 -3.21
CA PRO A 209 -18.36 -9.79 -1.89
C PRO A 209 -17.58 -10.37 -0.69
N GLU A 210 -16.72 -11.37 -0.94
CA GLU A 210 -15.89 -12.02 0.09
C GLU A 210 -14.41 -11.63 -0.06
N SER A 211 -14.09 -10.54 -0.76
CA SER A 211 -12.73 -10.01 -0.84
C SER A 211 -12.25 -9.55 0.55
N PRO A 212 -11.17 -10.14 1.11
CA PRO A 212 -10.54 -9.61 2.31
C PRO A 212 -10.06 -8.17 2.10
N GLY A 213 -9.52 -7.88 0.92
CA GLY A 213 -8.99 -6.57 0.55
C GLY A 213 -10.03 -5.48 0.59
N ALA A 214 -11.18 -5.71 -0.04
CA ALA A 214 -12.26 -4.73 -0.11
C ALA A 214 -12.83 -4.42 1.28
N ALA A 215 -13.00 -5.45 2.12
CA ALA A 215 -13.49 -5.27 3.49
C ALA A 215 -12.50 -4.50 4.38
N ILE A 216 -11.21 -4.81 4.29
CA ILE A 216 -10.16 -4.10 5.04
C ILE A 216 -10.02 -2.66 4.52
N ALA A 217 -10.08 -2.44 3.20
CA ALA A 217 -10.04 -1.11 2.60
C ALA A 217 -11.21 -0.24 3.07
N GLU A 218 -12.42 -0.80 3.17
CA GLU A 218 -13.56 -0.09 3.74
C GLU A 218 -13.35 0.26 5.21
N ALA A 219 -12.88 -0.68 6.02
CA ALA A 219 -12.62 -0.42 7.43
C ALA A 219 -11.59 0.70 7.62
N ARG A 220 -10.47 0.64 6.89
CA ARG A 220 -9.43 1.68 6.92
C ARG A 220 -9.91 3.02 6.37
N TYR A 221 -10.77 3.03 5.35
CA TYR A 221 -11.43 4.26 4.88
C TYR A 221 -12.20 4.93 6.02
N TRP A 222 -12.99 4.15 6.78
CA TRP A 222 -13.76 4.69 7.88
C TRP A 222 -12.88 5.18 9.04
N VAL A 223 -11.79 4.49 9.36
CA VAL A 223 -10.77 4.95 10.33
C VAL A 223 -10.16 6.27 9.90
N ALA A 224 -9.65 6.35 8.67
CA ALA A 224 -9.04 7.56 8.14
C ALA A 224 -10.03 8.74 8.12
N TYR A 225 -11.28 8.47 7.75
CA TYR A 225 -12.31 9.51 7.73
C TYR A 225 -12.72 9.96 9.14
N ALA A 226 -12.70 9.06 10.13
CA ALA A 226 -12.91 9.42 11.54
C ALA A 226 -11.85 10.43 11.99
N TRP A 227 -10.57 10.12 11.79
CA TRP A 227 -9.45 11.00 12.15
C TRP A 227 -9.44 12.32 11.39
N HIS A 228 -9.80 12.31 10.10
CA HIS A 228 -9.95 13.54 9.32
C HIS A 228 -10.98 14.50 9.94
N ILE A 229 -12.12 13.98 10.41
CA ILE A 229 -13.19 14.79 11.01
C ILE A 229 -12.78 15.30 12.40
N ARG A 230 -12.17 14.45 13.23
CA ARG A 230 -11.70 14.82 14.57
C ARG A 230 -10.55 15.83 14.52
N GLY A 231 -9.73 15.74 13.48
CA GLY A 231 -8.38 16.30 13.44
C GLY A 231 -7.35 15.32 14.00
N TYR A 232 -6.16 15.36 13.41
CA TYR A 232 -5.04 14.47 13.76
C TYR A 232 -4.26 14.93 14.99
N GLU A 233 -4.44 16.19 15.41
CA GLU A 233 -3.76 16.72 16.58
C GLU A 233 -4.44 16.26 17.88
N TYR A 234 -3.62 15.95 18.88
CA TYR A 234 -4.09 15.73 20.23
C TYR A 234 -4.27 17.08 20.93
N ASN A 235 -5.40 17.73 20.66
CA ASN A 235 -5.84 18.94 21.35
C ASN A 235 -6.93 18.57 22.38
N SER A 236 -6.94 19.24 23.53
CA SER A 236 -8.04 19.12 24.51
C SER A 236 -9.35 19.74 24.00
N ASP A 237 -9.26 20.64 23.03
CA ASP A 237 -10.37 21.48 22.57
C ASP A 237 -10.94 20.98 21.23
N VAL A 238 -11.28 19.69 21.16
CA VAL A 238 -11.94 19.11 19.98
C VAL A 238 -13.46 19.35 20.07
N ASP A 239 -14.08 19.77 18.96
CA ASP A 239 -15.53 19.94 18.85
C ASP A 239 -16.27 18.64 19.28
N PRO A 240 -17.20 18.70 20.27
CA PRO A 240 -17.99 17.55 20.70
C PRO A 240 -18.76 16.84 19.57
N VAL A 241 -19.19 17.58 18.54
CA VAL A 241 -19.83 17.02 17.35
C VAL A 241 -18.82 16.20 16.54
N ALA A 242 -17.60 16.70 16.38
CA ALA A 242 -16.53 15.96 15.70
C ALA A 242 -16.18 14.67 16.45
N ILE A 243 -16.13 14.69 17.78
CA ILE A 243 -15.95 13.48 18.61
C ILE A 243 -17.08 12.48 18.39
N LYS A 244 -18.34 12.93 18.39
CA LYS A 244 -19.48 12.05 18.13
C LYS A 244 -19.39 11.40 16.74
N VAL A 245 -19.05 12.18 15.72
CA VAL A 245 -18.92 11.67 14.34
C VAL A 245 -17.73 10.72 14.22
N PHE A 246 -16.61 11.00 14.88
CA PHE A 246 -15.46 10.09 14.98
C PHE A 246 -15.89 8.70 15.45
N HIS A 247 -16.60 8.60 16.59
CA HIS A 247 -17.08 7.32 17.10
C HIS A 247 -18.06 6.62 16.14
N GLN A 248 -18.93 7.37 15.46
CA GLN A 248 -19.82 6.81 14.44
C GLN A 248 -19.07 6.22 13.24
N ARG A 249 -17.95 6.84 12.83
CA ARG A 249 -17.11 6.31 11.75
C ARG A 249 -16.29 5.11 12.21
N MET A 250 -15.73 5.14 13.43
CA MET A 250 -15.07 3.97 14.04
C MET A 250 -16.03 2.77 14.16
N GLN A 251 -17.29 2.99 14.50
CA GLN A 251 -18.30 1.93 14.52
C GLN A 251 -18.55 1.31 13.13
N ARG A 252 -18.50 2.11 12.05
CA ARG A 252 -18.58 1.57 10.68
C ARG A 252 -17.36 0.74 10.31
N ALA A 253 -16.17 1.18 10.71
CA ALA A 253 -14.95 0.41 10.54
C ALA A 253 -15.05 -0.94 11.27
N GLU A 254 -15.47 -0.92 12.54
CA GLU A 254 -15.66 -2.14 13.31
C GLU A 254 -16.71 -3.08 12.68
N GLN A 255 -17.83 -2.54 12.20
CA GLN A 255 -18.87 -3.35 11.58
C GLN A 255 -18.34 -4.09 10.35
N ALA A 256 -17.62 -3.38 9.47
CA ALA A 256 -16.98 -4.00 8.30
C ALA A 256 -16.00 -5.12 8.70
N LEU A 257 -15.24 -4.94 9.78
CA LEU A 257 -14.32 -5.96 10.30
C LEU A 257 -15.05 -7.17 10.90
N LYS A 258 -16.10 -6.95 11.70
CA LYS A 258 -16.91 -8.03 12.29
C LYS A 258 -17.58 -8.88 11.22
N GLU A 259 -18.21 -8.24 10.24
CA GLU A 259 -18.90 -8.94 9.14
C GLU A 259 -17.92 -9.70 8.25
N SER A 260 -16.72 -9.16 8.04
CA SER A 260 -15.70 -9.78 7.19
C SER A 260 -14.88 -10.87 7.87
N ARG A 261 -14.97 -11.02 9.20
CA ARG A 261 -14.17 -11.99 9.95
C ARG A 261 -14.12 -13.40 9.32
N PRO A 262 -15.22 -14.00 8.81
CA PRO A 262 -15.19 -15.35 8.25
C PRO A 262 -14.26 -15.54 7.04
N TYR A 263 -14.03 -14.48 6.25
CA TYR A 263 -13.20 -14.55 5.03
C TYR A 263 -11.92 -13.70 5.12
N ALA A 264 -11.89 -12.65 5.95
CA ALA A 264 -10.77 -11.70 6.03
C ALA A 264 -9.80 -11.96 7.18
N ALA A 265 -10.20 -12.67 8.25
CA ALA A 265 -9.36 -12.85 9.46
C ALA A 265 -8.20 -13.84 9.30
N ASN A 266 -7.88 -14.28 8.07
CA ASN A 266 -6.62 -14.95 7.75
C ASN A 266 -5.54 -13.96 7.31
N ASN A 267 -5.91 -12.73 6.96
CA ASN A 267 -4.99 -11.67 6.57
C ASN A 267 -4.59 -10.83 7.80
N PRO A 268 -3.30 -10.61 8.08
CA PRO A 268 -2.87 -9.85 9.26
C PRO A 268 -3.29 -8.38 9.24
N LEU A 269 -3.53 -7.77 8.07
CA LEU A 269 -4.07 -6.40 7.98
C LEU A 269 -5.45 -6.29 8.61
N TRP A 270 -6.24 -7.37 8.63
CA TRP A 270 -7.53 -7.38 9.32
C TRP A 270 -7.33 -7.20 10.84
N TYR A 271 -6.36 -7.92 11.42
CA TYR A 271 -6.02 -7.77 12.83
C TYR A 271 -5.39 -6.42 13.13
N GLU A 272 -4.47 -5.94 12.30
CA GLU A 272 -3.87 -4.61 12.45
C GLU A 272 -4.95 -3.53 12.45
N THR A 273 -5.84 -3.55 11.45
CA THR A 273 -6.91 -2.55 11.33
C THR A 273 -7.90 -2.64 12.49
N TYR A 274 -8.20 -3.84 12.98
CA TYR A 274 -9.09 -3.98 14.12
C TYR A 274 -8.40 -3.58 15.44
N LEU A 275 -7.09 -3.78 15.58
CA LEU A 275 -6.33 -3.25 16.71
C LEU A 275 -6.32 -1.72 16.68
N GLU A 276 -6.13 -1.11 15.51
CA GLU A 276 -6.19 0.34 15.32
C GLU A 276 -7.54 0.91 15.78
N VAL A 277 -8.66 0.35 15.28
CA VAL A 277 -10.02 0.71 15.74
C VAL A 277 -10.16 0.50 17.25
N SER A 278 -9.68 -0.61 17.80
CA SER A 278 -9.80 -0.95 19.22
C SER A 278 -9.06 0.04 20.11
N ILE A 279 -7.85 0.44 19.71
CA ILE A 279 -6.99 1.36 20.46
C ILE A 279 -7.52 2.79 20.35
N ASP A 280 -7.86 3.24 19.15
CA ASP A 280 -8.29 4.61 18.88
C ASP A 280 -9.70 4.89 19.44
N ASP A 281 -10.61 3.91 19.40
CA ASP A 281 -11.94 3.99 19.98
C ASP A 281 -11.96 3.63 21.49
N LYS A 282 -10.79 3.38 22.09
CA LYS A 282 -10.60 3.08 23.52
C LYS A 282 -11.44 1.91 24.05
N ARG A 283 -11.46 0.81 23.30
CA ARG A 283 -12.11 -0.44 23.71
C ARG A 283 -11.45 -1.03 24.95
N GLU A 284 -12.18 -1.95 25.58
CA GLU A 284 -11.72 -2.63 26.79
C GLU A 284 -10.36 -3.32 26.58
N ASP A 285 -9.48 -3.23 27.59
CA ASP A 285 -8.15 -3.82 27.54
C ASP A 285 -8.18 -5.33 27.26
N LYS A 286 -9.13 -6.04 27.86
CA LYS A 286 -9.30 -7.48 27.66
C LYS A 286 -9.59 -7.82 26.20
N PHE A 287 -10.46 -7.04 25.54
CA PHE A 287 -10.80 -7.23 24.14
C PHE A 287 -9.57 -6.99 23.25
N THR A 288 -8.90 -5.85 23.44
CA THR A 288 -7.71 -5.49 22.65
C THR A 288 -6.60 -6.51 22.80
N ALA A 289 -6.33 -6.98 24.03
CA ALA A 289 -5.32 -7.99 24.30
C ALA A 289 -5.65 -9.34 23.65
N GLN A 290 -6.92 -9.78 23.71
CA GLN A 290 -7.35 -11.03 23.07
C GLN A 290 -7.24 -10.96 21.54
N LEU A 291 -7.61 -9.83 20.94
CA LEU A 291 -7.47 -9.60 19.51
C LEU A 291 -6.00 -9.65 19.07
N PHE A 292 -5.12 -8.99 19.83
CA PHE A 292 -3.68 -9.01 19.59
C PHE A 292 -3.09 -10.43 19.71
N ASP A 293 -3.42 -11.14 20.80
CA ASP A 293 -2.97 -12.50 21.04
C ASP A 293 -3.46 -13.49 19.97
N GLU A 294 -4.67 -13.30 19.44
CA GLU A 294 -5.17 -14.07 18.29
C GLU A 294 -4.34 -13.76 17.03
N GLY A 295 -4.12 -12.47 16.74
CA GLY A 295 -3.37 -12.01 15.59
C GLY A 295 -1.94 -12.56 15.55
N ILE A 296 -1.15 -12.37 16.62
CA ILE A 296 0.25 -12.82 16.64
C ILE A 296 0.39 -14.34 16.73
N ARG A 297 -0.64 -15.07 17.20
CA ARG A 297 -0.63 -16.54 17.17
C ARG A 297 -0.73 -17.05 15.73
N LYS A 298 -1.54 -16.39 14.90
CA LYS A 298 -1.71 -16.76 13.48
C LYS A 298 -0.60 -16.19 12.60
N GLN A 299 -0.18 -14.97 12.88
CA GLN A 299 0.72 -14.17 12.03
C GLN A 299 1.86 -13.57 12.86
N PRO A 300 2.69 -14.40 13.52
CA PRO A 300 3.72 -13.93 14.46
C PRO A 300 4.76 -13.03 13.80
N TYR A 301 5.01 -13.21 12.50
CA TYR A 301 6.00 -12.47 11.74
C TYR A 301 5.48 -11.14 11.20
N TYR A 302 4.21 -10.76 11.41
CA TYR A 302 3.69 -9.47 10.96
C TYR A 302 3.99 -8.38 11.99
N GLN A 303 5.18 -7.77 11.87
CA GLN A 303 5.68 -6.72 12.77
C GLN A 303 4.66 -5.60 13.06
N PRO A 304 3.85 -5.14 12.08
CA PRO A 304 2.87 -4.09 12.33
C PRO A 304 1.86 -4.41 13.44
N LEU A 305 1.54 -5.68 13.75
CA LEU A 305 0.67 -5.98 14.90
C LEU A 305 1.28 -5.51 16.22
N TYR A 306 2.57 -5.72 16.40
CA TYR A 306 3.29 -5.33 17.62
C TYR A 306 3.41 -3.82 17.70
N VAL A 307 3.72 -3.18 16.57
CA VAL A 307 3.83 -1.72 16.50
C VAL A 307 2.48 -1.04 16.71
N GLU A 308 1.38 -1.65 16.26
CA GLU A 308 0.02 -1.17 16.55
C GLU A 308 -0.32 -1.34 18.02
N MET A 309 -0.10 -2.52 18.60
CA MET A 309 -0.32 -2.78 20.02
C MET A 309 0.49 -1.84 20.92
N ALA A 310 1.72 -1.51 20.53
CA ALA A 310 2.57 -0.57 21.26
C ALA A 310 1.89 0.80 21.46
N LYS A 311 1.06 1.27 20.50
CA LYS A 311 0.32 2.54 20.62
C LYS A 311 -0.57 2.60 21.87
N ARG A 312 -1.03 1.45 22.39
CA ARG A 312 -1.80 1.39 23.64
C ARG A 312 -1.02 1.97 24.83
N TRP A 313 0.30 1.93 24.76
CA TRP A 313 1.20 2.31 25.85
C TRP A 313 2.22 3.38 25.45
N SER A 314 2.44 3.59 24.16
CA SER A 314 3.41 4.55 23.63
C SER A 314 2.72 5.88 23.33
N HIS A 315 2.71 6.77 24.32
CA HIS A 315 2.22 8.11 24.12
C HIS A 315 3.21 8.90 23.25
N TRP A 316 2.72 9.72 22.32
CA TRP A 316 3.54 10.46 21.34
C TRP A 316 4.65 11.34 21.97
N SER A 317 4.51 11.72 23.24
CA SER A 317 5.52 12.49 23.98
C SER A 317 6.76 11.66 24.36
N GLY A 318 6.69 10.33 24.32
CA GLY A 318 7.69 9.40 24.81
C GLY A 318 7.84 9.36 26.35
N LYS A 319 7.52 10.45 27.05
CA LYS A 319 7.64 10.59 28.51
C LYS A 319 6.54 9.86 29.28
N ASP A 320 5.34 9.83 28.73
CA ASP A 320 4.18 9.17 29.37
C ASP A 320 4.01 7.71 28.88
N THR A 321 5.04 7.18 28.22
CA THR A 321 5.06 5.83 27.66
C THR A 321 5.41 4.79 28.72
N ASP A 322 4.63 3.70 28.80
CA ASP A 322 4.98 2.53 29.63
C ASP A 322 6.04 1.67 28.90
N TRP A 323 7.30 2.07 29.03
CA TRP A 323 8.42 1.42 28.35
C TRP A 323 8.66 -0.02 28.79
N ARG A 324 8.15 -0.45 29.96
CA ARG A 324 8.21 -1.86 30.38
C ARG A 324 7.31 -2.72 29.50
N LYS A 325 6.06 -2.29 29.27
CA LYS A 325 5.16 -3.01 28.36
C LYS A 325 5.66 -3.00 26.93
N VAL A 326 6.28 -1.91 26.48
CA VAL A 326 6.92 -1.84 25.16
C VAL A 326 8.09 -2.83 25.08
N ASP A 327 8.98 -2.87 26.07
CA ASP A 327 10.11 -3.83 26.07
C ASP A 327 9.62 -5.29 26.16
N ASP A 328 8.63 -5.59 26.99
CA ASP A 328 8.01 -6.92 27.07
C ASP A 328 7.43 -7.35 25.70
N LEU A 329 6.77 -6.42 25.00
CA LEU A 329 6.21 -6.64 23.67
C LEU A 329 7.31 -6.93 22.63
N VAL A 330 8.38 -6.13 22.61
CA VAL A 330 9.52 -6.32 21.69
C VAL A 330 10.22 -7.65 21.97
N ASN A 331 10.45 -7.99 23.25
CA ASN A 331 11.04 -9.26 23.63
C ASN A 331 10.16 -10.45 23.24
N ARG A 332 8.83 -10.31 23.36
CA ARG A 332 7.88 -11.31 22.90
C ARG A 332 7.93 -11.50 21.39
N ALA A 333 8.04 -10.41 20.61
CA ALA A 333 8.20 -10.49 19.16
C ALA A 333 9.46 -11.28 18.79
N VAL A 334 10.62 -10.87 19.31
CA VAL A 334 11.92 -11.54 19.09
C VAL A 334 11.86 -13.04 19.41
N ALA A 335 11.16 -13.43 20.49
CA ALA A 335 11.01 -14.82 20.87
C ALA A 335 10.12 -15.61 19.89
N LEU A 336 8.99 -15.03 19.48
CA LEU A 336 8.03 -15.68 18.58
C LEU A 336 8.54 -15.77 17.14
N THR A 337 9.35 -14.80 16.71
CA THR A 337 9.84 -14.71 15.32
C THR A 337 11.23 -15.28 15.13
N LYS A 338 11.84 -15.86 16.17
CA LYS A 338 13.18 -16.48 16.14
C LYS A 338 13.50 -17.32 14.88
N PRO A 339 12.57 -18.10 14.30
CA PRO A 339 12.87 -18.89 13.09
C PRO A 339 13.12 -18.07 11.82
N LEU A 340 12.62 -16.84 11.73
CA LEU A 340 12.74 -15.98 10.55
C LEU A 340 13.42 -14.66 10.89
N ASP A 341 12.76 -13.78 11.64
CA ASP A 341 13.21 -12.41 11.88
C ASP A 341 14.04 -12.32 13.17
N GLY A 342 13.57 -12.92 14.25
CA GLY A 342 14.31 -13.10 15.50
C GLY A 342 14.89 -11.79 16.03
N ASN A 343 16.22 -11.70 16.09
CA ASN A 343 16.88 -10.53 16.66
C ASN A 343 16.63 -9.25 15.84
N ILE A 344 16.34 -9.34 14.53
CA ILE A 344 16.04 -8.17 13.68
C ILE A 344 14.85 -7.37 14.24
N ASP A 345 13.84 -8.04 14.79
CA ASP A 345 12.66 -7.38 15.34
C ASP A 345 13.00 -6.44 16.51
N TYR A 346 14.13 -6.64 17.19
CA TYR A 346 14.54 -5.74 18.27
C TYR A 346 14.82 -4.33 17.75
N ALA A 347 15.68 -4.15 16.74
CA ALA A 347 15.94 -2.84 16.17
C ALA A 347 14.73 -2.32 15.38
N LEU A 348 14.10 -3.16 14.56
CA LEU A 348 12.97 -2.76 13.71
C LEU A 348 11.82 -2.18 14.53
N LEU A 349 11.36 -2.90 15.57
CA LEU A 349 10.22 -2.45 16.37
C LEU A 349 10.56 -1.18 17.17
N TYR A 350 11.75 -1.10 17.76
CA TYR A 350 12.14 0.12 18.48
C TYR A 350 12.32 1.32 17.54
N ALA A 351 12.82 1.12 16.33
CA ALA A 351 12.92 2.17 15.33
C ALA A 351 11.53 2.68 14.92
N GLN A 352 10.60 1.79 14.56
CA GLN A 352 9.24 2.17 14.18
C GLN A 352 8.43 2.80 15.33
N ILE A 353 8.62 2.34 16.57
CA ILE A 353 8.00 2.97 17.75
C ILE A 353 8.62 4.35 18.00
N ASN A 354 9.93 4.50 17.82
CA ASN A 354 10.63 5.77 17.94
C ASN A 354 10.16 6.80 16.92
N ASP A 355 9.88 6.41 15.68
CA ASP A 355 9.41 7.31 14.61
C ASP A 355 8.05 7.96 14.91
N ARG A 356 7.31 7.39 15.87
CA ARG A 356 6.03 7.93 16.35
C ARG A 356 6.18 8.84 17.58
N GLN A 357 7.40 9.00 18.09
CA GLN A 357 7.67 9.87 19.22
C GLN A 357 8.03 11.27 18.73
N LYS A 358 7.85 12.25 19.62
CA LYS A 358 8.43 13.58 19.48
C LYS A 358 9.92 13.49 19.17
N ILE A 359 10.37 14.38 18.30
CA ILE A 359 11.77 14.45 17.88
C ILE A 359 12.72 14.67 19.06
N GLU A 360 12.28 15.39 20.10
CA GLU A 360 13.07 15.67 21.31
C GLU A 360 13.21 14.45 22.24
N PHE A 361 12.51 13.35 21.98
CA PHE A 361 12.59 12.17 22.82
C PHE A 361 13.91 11.42 22.60
N HIS A 362 14.69 11.28 23.67
CA HIS A 362 15.95 10.54 23.66
C HIS A 362 15.72 9.06 23.97
N LEU A 363 15.52 8.22 22.94
CA LEU A 363 15.23 6.79 23.09
C LEU A 363 16.16 6.07 24.08
N PHE A 364 17.48 6.20 23.94
CA PHE A 364 18.45 5.48 24.79
C PHE A 364 18.57 6.00 26.23
N GLN A 365 17.96 7.13 26.55
CA GLN A 365 17.94 7.69 27.91
C GLN A 365 16.56 7.61 28.56
N GLY A 366 15.51 7.68 27.74
CA GLY A 366 14.11 7.73 28.17
C GLY A 366 13.37 6.41 28.06
N SER A 367 14.04 5.31 27.71
CA SER A 367 13.42 3.98 27.55
C SER A 367 14.30 2.85 28.09
N LEU A 368 13.85 1.61 27.88
CA LEU A 368 14.58 0.38 28.24
C LEU A 368 15.44 -0.18 27.10
N VAL A 369 15.56 0.54 25.99
CA VAL A 369 16.36 0.10 24.82
C VAL A 369 17.83 -0.07 25.21
N SER A 370 18.40 -1.22 24.87
CA SER A 370 19.83 -1.48 24.99
C SER A 370 20.52 -1.22 23.65
N TRP A 371 21.38 -0.20 23.58
CA TRP A 371 22.15 0.08 22.38
C TRP A 371 23.00 -1.12 21.91
N PRO A 372 23.77 -1.82 22.77
CA PRO A 372 24.51 -3.01 22.32
C PRO A 372 23.62 -4.04 21.60
N ARG A 373 22.45 -4.34 22.15
CA ARG A 373 21.51 -5.29 21.53
C ARG A 373 20.87 -4.72 20.25
N MET A 374 20.53 -3.44 20.24
CA MET A 374 19.99 -2.76 19.06
C MET A 374 21.02 -2.71 17.92
N LYS A 375 22.30 -2.50 18.24
CA LYS A 375 23.41 -2.56 17.29
C LYS A 375 23.54 -3.94 16.68
N ASP A 376 23.60 -5.01 17.49
CA ASP A 376 23.68 -6.39 16.99
C ASP A 376 22.49 -6.73 16.07
N SER A 377 21.30 -6.24 16.43
CA SER A 377 20.09 -6.37 15.61
C SER A 377 20.18 -5.61 14.29
N PHE A 378 20.67 -4.36 14.29
CA PHE A 378 20.90 -3.60 13.06
C PHE A 378 21.98 -4.23 12.17
N GLU A 379 23.05 -4.75 12.75
CA GLU A 379 24.10 -5.45 11.99
C GLU A 379 23.53 -6.66 11.26
N GLU A 380 22.65 -7.44 11.91
CA GLU A 380 21.93 -8.53 11.25
C GLU A 380 20.95 -8.01 10.19
N TRP A 381 20.18 -6.97 10.50
CA TRP A 381 19.18 -6.40 9.61
C TRP A 381 19.82 -5.88 8.32
N VAL A 382 20.84 -5.03 8.41
CA VAL A 382 21.57 -4.47 7.27
C VAL A 382 22.33 -5.55 6.50
N ARG A 383 22.81 -6.60 7.15
CA ARG A 383 23.45 -7.74 6.45
C ARG A 383 22.44 -8.47 5.56
N ARG A 384 21.20 -8.61 6.03
CA ARG A 384 20.13 -9.32 5.30
C ARG A 384 19.45 -8.44 4.24
N TYR A 385 19.27 -7.16 4.55
CA TYR A 385 18.58 -6.17 3.73
C TYR A 385 19.41 -4.88 3.65
N PRO A 386 20.44 -4.84 2.77
CA PRO A 386 21.41 -3.73 2.71
C PRO A 386 20.88 -2.54 1.88
N SER A 387 19.65 -2.08 2.16
CA SER A 387 19.07 -0.92 1.48
C SER A 387 19.65 0.40 1.97
N ASP A 388 19.52 1.45 1.17
CA ASP A 388 19.92 2.81 1.58
C ASP A 388 19.17 3.25 2.84
N ASP A 389 17.88 2.93 2.95
CA ASP A 389 17.06 3.24 4.13
C ASP A 389 17.65 2.61 5.39
N ASN A 390 17.96 1.31 5.36
CA ASN A 390 18.48 0.57 6.52
C ASN A 390 19.90 1.01 6.89
N LEU A 391 20.74 1.35 5.90
CA LEU A 391 22.09 1.88 6.12
C LEU A 391 22.05 3.27 6.78
N ASN A 392 21.19 4.16 6.28
CA ASN A 392 21.00 5.49 6.84
C ASN A 392 20.42 5.40 8.27
N GLU A 393 19.43 4.53 8.48
CA GLU A 393 18.81 4.32 9.78
C GLU A 393 19.80 3.79 10.82
N PHE A 394 20.59 2.77 10.47
CA PHE A 394 21.61 2.25 11.38
C PHE A 394 22.65 3.35 11.73
N ALA A 395 23.13 4.11 10.74
CA ALA A 395 24.05 5.21 11.01
C ALA A 395 23.42 6.29 11.91
N ALA A 396 22.17 6.67 11.67
CA ALA A 396 21.46 7.64 12.49
C ALA A 396 21.34 7.16 13.95
N PHE A 397 20.95 5.91 14.17
CA PHE A 397 20.88 5.34 15.53
C PHE A 397 22.25 5.21 16.20
N ALA A 398 23.31 4.87 15.46
CA ALA A 398 24.67 4.87 16.00
C ALA A 398 25.10 6.27 16.48
N CYS A 399 24.79 7.30 15.69
CA CYS A 399 25.07 8.68 16.10
C CYS A 399 24.28 9.08 17.36
N ARG A 400 23.01 8.68 17.43
CA ARG A 400 22.12 8.93 18.58
C ARG A 400 22.60 8.26 19.85
N ALA A 401 23.13 7.04 19.74
CA ALA A 401 23.69 6.28 20.85
C ALA A 401 25.09 6.76 21.29
N GLY A 402 25.74 7.64 20.51
CA GLY A 402 27.11 8.04 20.77
C GLY A 402 28.17 7.03 20.31
N ASP A 403 27.77 6.02 19.52
CA ASP A 403 28.67 4.98 19.03
C ASP A 403 29.42 5.44 17.77
N ARG A 404 30.52 6.17 18.02
CA ARG A 404 31.41 6.69 16.98
C ARG A 404 31.90 5.59 16.05
N GLU A 405 32.22 4.42 16.58
CA GLU A 405 32.79 3.33 15.79
C GLU A 405 31.75 2.80 14.79
N ALA A 406 30.54 2.48 15.26
CA ALA A 406 29.46 2.03 14.39
C ALA A 406 29.09 3.09 13.34
N TYR A 407 29.05 4.37 13.73
CA TYR A 407 28.79 5.47 12.79
C TYR A 407 29.82 5.51 11.66
N LEU A 408 31.11 5.52 11.99
CA LEU A 408 32.20 5.59 11.01
C LEU A 408 32.30 4.33 10.14
N ARG A 409 31.81 3.18 10.61
CA ARG A 409 31.67 1.97 9.77
C ARG A 409 30.54 2.12 8.75
N MET A 410 29.40 2.70 9.14
CA MET A 410 28.23 2.80 8.24
C MET A 410 28.32 3.98 7.28
N ARG A 411 28.86 5.12 7.74
CA ARG A 411 28.89 6.38 6.98
C ARG A 411 29.48 6.27 5.56
N PRO A 412 30.61 5.55 5.33
CA PRO A 412 31.14 5.34 3.99
C PRO A 412 30.27 4.44 3.11
N ARG A 413 29.53 3.49 3.69
CA ARG A 413 28.65 2.57 2.94
C ARG A 413 27.43 3.26 2.35
N ILE A 414 27.02 4.39 2.93
CA ILE A 414 25.91 5.21 2.41
C ILE A 414 26.29 5.86 1.07
N GLN A 415 27.58 6.14 0.81
CA GLN A 415 28.08 6.65 -0.49
C GLN A 415 27.32 7.89 -1.03
N GLY A 416 26.81 8.76 -0.15
CA GLY A 416 26.04 9.93 -0.54
C GLY A 416 24.58 9.67 -0.91
N ARG A 417 24.11 8.41 -0.88
CA ARG A 417 22.70 8.03 -0.99
C ARG A 417 21.97 8.31 0.33
N ILE A 418 21.91 9.60 0.67
CA ILE A 418 21.28 10.06 1.90
C ILE A 418 19.76 9.93 1.76
N VAL A 419 19.12 9.34 2.76
CA VAL A 419 17.66 9.26 2.86
C VAL A 419 17.20 10.23 3.94
N PRO A 420 16.75 11.46 3.59
CA PRO A 420 16.49 12.52 4.56
C PRO A 420 15.52 12.10 5.68
N GLY A 421 14.50 11.31 5.35
CA GLY A 421 13.51 10.83 6.32
C GLY A 421 14.07 9.94 7.44
N LYS A 422 15.28 9.40 7.28
CA LYS A 422 15.96 8.58 8.32
C LYS A 422 16.84 9.40 9.26
N TRP A 423 16.98 10.71 9.03
CA TRP A 423 17.79 11.61 9.84
C TRP A 423 16.91 12.69 10.48
N PRO A 424 16.53 12.56 11.76
CA PRO A 424 15.78 13.61 12.43
C PRO A 424 16.64 14.88 12.58
N SER A 425 16.05 16.06 12.54
CA SER A 425 16.78 17.35 12.55
C SER A 425 17.73 17.54 13.74
N ASN A 426 17.42 16.98 14.92
CA ASN A 426 18.29 17.02 16.10
C ASN A 426 19.41 15.96 16.10
N TYR A 427 19.45 15.10 15.08
CA TYR A 427 20.55 14.18 14.76
C TYR A 427 20.75 14.16 13.24
N SER A 428 20.84 15.34 12.63
CA SER A 428 21.10 15.45 11.19
C SER A 428 22.45 14.84 10.85
N ILE A 429 22.61 14.46 9.58
CA ILE A 429 23.88 13.93 9.10
C ILE A 429 25.04 14.90 9.35
N ASP A 430 24.84 16.20 9.11
CA ASP A 430 25.84 17.24 9.35
C ASP A 430 26.26 17.31 10.82
N LEU A 431 25.28 17.23 11.75
CA LEU A 431 25.56 17.23 13.18
C LEU A 431 26.37 16.00 13.59
N CYS A 432 26.03 14.84 13.02
CA CYS A 432 26.72 13.58 13.30
C CYS A 432 28.13 13.54 12.70
N ASP A 433 28.31 14.04 11.49
CA ASP A 433 29.61 14.18 10.83
C ASP A 433 30.51 15.10 11.70
N HIS A 434 30.04 16.29 12.10
CA HIS A 434 30.80 17.19 12.99
C HIS A 434 31.11 16.61 14.38
N ARG A 435 30.31 15.63 14.85
CA ARG A 435 30.52 15.00 16.15
C ARG A 435 31.60 13.92 16.10
N PHE A 436 31.79 13.25 14.96
CA PHE A 436 32.55 12.00 14.89
C PHE A 436 33.64 11.94 13.83
N MET A 437 33.53 12.72 12.76
CA MET A 437 34.54 12.89 11.70
C MET A 437 35.37 14.14 11.97
#